data_AF-A0A7S2JGY1-F1
#
_entry.id   AF-A0A7S2JGY1-F1
#
_cell.length_a   1.000
_cell.length_b   1.000
_cell.length_c   1.000
_cell.angle_alpha   90.00
_cell.angle_beta   90.00
_cell.angle_gamma   90.00
#
_symmetry.space_group_name_H-M   'P 1'
#
loop_
_entity.id
_entity.type
_entity.pdbx_description
1 polymer ?
#
loop_
_entity_poly.entity_id
_entity_poly.type
_entity_poly.pdbx_seq_one_letter_code
_entity_poly.pdbx_strand_id
1 'polypeptide(L)'
;DGDLDVVEVRAFRIHYWEHTKSSEARGEGQLQERLEHSFQVVSQDPVVSVTFVDWDSDGDEDLAVLSGDGTVRYFDRVSAAGPDALEERVGAGANPFFGITFAWDAQYVRTRASGSVGTVLPGVAFVDWDRDGDLDVVLGAPALGGAGAAGGLNVSGSLRYFEQVRRAHSVG
;
A
#
# COMPACT_ATOMS: atom_id res chain seq x y z
N ASP A 1 18.01 -2.25 5.96
CA ASP A 1 18.95 -2.10 7.13
C ASP A 1 19.88 -0.86 7.01
N GLY A 2 19.37 0.23 6.43
CA GLY A 2 20.19 1.38 6.04
C GLY A 2 20.70 1.34 4.59
N ASP A 3 20.39 0.30 3.82
CA ASP A 3 20.42 0.32 2.36
C ASP A 3 19.03 0.15 1.71
N LEU A 4 19.00 0.08 0.37
CA LEU A 4 17.77 0.08 -0.43
C LEU A 4 17.45 -1.35 -0.86
N ASP A 5 16.35 -1.87 -0.34
CA ASP A 5 15.83 -3.20 -0.64
C ASP A 5 14.75 -3.19 -1.73
N VAL A 6 14.34 -4.37 -2.19
CA VAL A 6 13.28 -4.52 -3.20
C VAL A 6 12.12 -5.32 -2.64
N VAL A 7 10.91 -4.82 -2.89
CA VAL A 7 9.66 -5.54 -2.62
C VAL A 7 8.93 -5.81 -3.91
N GLU A 8 8.61 -7.07 -4.12
CA GLU A 8 7.94 -7.56 -5.31
C GLU A 8 6.57 -8.16 -4.96
N VAL A 9 5.56 -7.82 -5.74
CA VAL A 9 4.22 -8.38 -5.59
C VAL A 9 3.95 -9.37 -6.72
N ARG A 10 3.73 -10.65 -6.39
CA ARG A 10 3.38 -11.72 -7.35
C ARG A 10 2.20 -12.52 -6.85
N ALA A 11 1.17 -12.68 -7.69
CA ALA A 11 0.03 -13.58 -7.46
C ALA A 11 -0.49 -13.54 -6.00
N PHE A 12 -0.85 -12.35 -5.53
CA PHE A 12 -1.39 -12.09 -4.18
C PHE A 12 -0.38 -12.30 -3.02
N ARG A 13 0.91 -12.39 -3.32
CA ARG A 13 2.00 -12.47 -2.33
C ARG A 13 2.94 -11.30 -2.45
N ILE A 14 3.55 -10.93 -1.33
CA ILE A 14 4.64 -9.98 -1.27
C ILE A 14 5.93 -10.76 -1.01
N HIS A 15 6.93 -10.51 -1.84
CA HIS A 15 8.26 -11.09 -1.79
C HIS A 15 9.25 -10.00 -1.43
N TYR A 16 10.05 -10.26 -0.41
CA TYR A 16 11.10 -9.35 0.03
C TYR A 16 12.46 -9.80 -0.49
N TRP A 17 13.22 -8.84 -1.02
CA TRP A 17 14.54 -9.05 -1.59
C TRP A 17 15.52 -8.10 -0.91
N GLU A 18 16.42 -8.67 -0.11
CA GLU A 18 17.45 -7.89 0.55
C GLU A 18 18.56 -7.52 -0.43
N HIS A 19 19.01 -6.27 -0.38
CA HIS A 19 20.28 -5.85 -0.94
C HIS A 19 21.44 -6.32 -0.07
N THR A 20 22.06 -7.42 -0.45
CA THR A 20 23.27 -7.87 0.26
C THR A 20 24.50 -7.24 -0.37
N LYS A 21 25.31 -6.52 0.43
CA LYS A 21 26.65 -6.08 0.00
C LYS A 21 27.52 -7.33 -0.11
N SER A 22 27.88 -7.71 -1.33
CA SER A 22 28.89 -8.76 -1.52
C SER A 22 30.20 -8.25 -0.91
N SER A 23 30.92 -9.13 -0.20
CA SER A 23 32.24 -8.80 0.37
C SER A 23 33.31 -8.58 -0.72
N GLU A 24 32.95 -8.68 -2.00
CA GLU A 24 33.83 -8.39 -3.11
C GLU A 24 33.69 -6.92 -3.51
N ALA A 25 34.68 -6.13 -3.05
CA ALA A 25 35.08 -4.81 -3.52
C ALA A 25 34.10 -4.05 -4.45
N ARG A 26 33.45 -3.02 -3.89
CA ARG A 26 32.80 -1.89 -4.61
C ARG A 26 32.11 -2.28 -5.94
N GLY A 27 30.82 -2.58 -5.88
CA GLY A 27 29.97 -2.15 -6.99
C GLY A 27 28.58 -2.76 -7.10
N GLU A 28 28.40 -4.05 -6.83
CA GLU A 28 27.15 -4.71 -7.21
C GLU A 28 26.67 -5.61 -6.07
N GLY A 29 25.78 -5.07 -5.22
CA GLY A 29 25.06 -5.90 -4.27
C GLY A 29 24.07 -6.80 -5.01
N GLN A 30 23.87 -8.01 -4.50
CA GLN A 30 22.96 -8.99 -5.09
C GLN A 30 21.65 -8.99 -4.30
N LEU A 31 20.53 -9.02 -5.03
CA LEU A 31 19.22 -9.26 -4.43
C LEU A 31 19.11 -10.75 -4.12
N GLN A 32 18.88 -11.07 -2.85
CA GLN A 32 18.56 -12.43 -2.42
C GLN A 32 17.10 -12.48 -1.99
N GLU A 33 16.32 -13.38 -2.59
CA GLU A 33 14.94 -13.62 -2.16
C GLU A 33 14.96 -14.18 -0.74
N ARG A 34 14.37 -13.45 0.21
CA ARG A 34 14.30 -13.88 1.60
C ARG A 34 12.90 -14.42 1.87
N LEU A 35 12.68 -15.68 1.46
CA LEU A 35 11.38 -16.36 1.57
C LEU A 35 10.80 -16.41 2.98
N GLU A 36 11.65 -16.33 4.01
CA GLU A 36 11.23 -16.25 5.42
C GLU A 36 10.53 -14.92 5.76
N HIS A 37 10.74 -13.88 4.95
CA HIS A 37 10.11 -12.55 5.05
C HIS A 37 9.05 -12.31 3.97
N SER A 38 8.80 -13.30 3.11
CA SER A 38 7.68 -13.27 2.18
C SER A 38 6.41 -13.62 2.94
N PHE A 39 5.57 -12.63 3.22
CA PHE A 39 4.28 -12.85 3.88
C PHE A 39 3.15 -12.91 2.86
N GLN A 40 2.12 -13.69 3.20
CA GLN A 40 0.90 -13.74 2.40
C GLN A 40 0.00 -12.59 2.81
N VAL A 41 -0.21 -11.66 1.88
CA VAL A 41 -1.37 -10.79 1.93
C VAL A 41 -2.57 -11.71 1.76
N VAL A 42 -3.29 -12.01 2.85
CA VAL A 42 -4.55 -12.79 2.83
C VAL A 42 -5.67 -11.99 2.13
N SER A 43 -5.49 -11.67 0.86
CA SER A 43 -6.54 -11.05 0.03
C SER A 43 -6.82 -11.98 -1.13
N GLN A 44 -8.09 -12.27 -1.38
CA GLN A 44 -8.53 -12.93 -2.60
C GLN A 44 -8.53 -11.94 -3.79
N ASP A 45 -8.30 -10.66 -3.51
CA ASP A 45 -8.32 -9.56 -4.46
C ASP A 45 -6.90 -9.11 -4.81
N PRO A 46 -6.68 -8.62 -6.05
CA PRO A 46 -5.35 -8.26 -6.53
C PRO A 46 -4.78 -7.13 -5.69
N VAL A 47 -3.50 -7.21 -5.35
CA VAL A 47 -2.77 -6.08 -4.77
C VAL A 47 -2.59 -5.03 -5.87
N VAL A 48 -3.03 -3.82 -5.57
CA VAL A 48 -3.00 -2.67 -6.49
C VAL A 48 -1.75 -1.83 -6.27
N SER A 49 -1.39 -1.61 -5.01
CA SER A 49 -0.20 -0.86 -4.62
C SER A 49 0.25 -1.27 -3.21
N VAL A 50 1.53 -1.02 -2.93
CA VAL A 50 2.17 -1.25 -1.63
C VAL A 50 2.99 -0.01 -1.26
N THR A 51 2.99 0.34 0.02
CA THR A 51 3.81 1.42 0.58
C THR A 51 4.38 0.99 1.91
N PHE A 52 5.68 1.22 2.09
CA PHE A 52 6.34 1.16 3.38
C PHE A 52 6.33 2.55 4.02
N VAL A 53 5.95 2.63 5.29
CA VAL A 53 5.77 3.88 6.01
C VAL A 53 5.79 3.63 7.52
N ASP A 54 6.50 4.47 8.28
CA ASP A 54 6.44 4.50 9.75
C ASP A 54 5.15 5.22 10.18
N TRP A 55 4.03 4.49 10.24
CA TRP A 55 2.70 5.10 10.43
C TRP A 55 2.45 5.46 11.90
N ASP A 56 2.93 4.64 12.83
CA ASP A 56 2.72 4.84 14.27
C ASP A 56 3.86 5.60 14.96
N SER A 57 4.93 5.93 14.20
CA SER A 57 6.07 6.74 14.64
C SER A 57 6.92 6.07 15.71
N ASP A 58 6.98 4.73 15.67
CA ASP A 58 7.83 3.95 16.56
C ASP A 58 9.27 3.77 16.01
N GLY A 59 9.49 4.23 14.78
CA GLY A 59 10.80 4.28 14.12
C GLY A 59 11.09 3.10 13.21
N ASP A 60 10.12 2.22 12.97
CA ASP A 60 10.23 1.16 11.97
C ASP A 60 9.19 1.30 10.83
N GLU A 61 9.49 0.70 9.68
CA GLU A 61 8.61 0.82 8.52
C GLU A 61 7.54 -0.29 8.54
N ASP A 62 6.29 0.15 8.69
CA ASP A 62 5.08 -0.64 8.47
C ASP A 62 4.79 -0.81 6.98
N LEU A 63 3.77 -1.62 6.68
CA LEU A 63 3.29 -1.83 5.33
C LEU A 63 1.79 -1.53 5.19
N ALA A 64 1.48 -0.62 4.27
CA ALA A 64 0.13 -0.41 3.76
C ALA A 64 -0.04 -1.07 2.38
N VAL A 65 -1.11 -1.84 2.22
CA VAL A 65 -1.45 -2.53 0.96
C VAL A 65 -2.82 -2.08 0.47
N LEU A 66 -2.87 -1.47 -0.71
CA LEU A 66 -4.14 -1.20 -1.38
C LEU A 66 -4.58 -2.46 -2.12
N SER A 67 -5.71 -3.01 -1.68
CA SER A 67 -6.33 -4.21 -2.25
C SER A 67 -7.32 -3.85 -3.36
N GLY A 68 -7.55 -4.79 -4.29
CA GLY A 68 -8.39 -4.61 -5.47
C GLY A 68 -9.89 -4.47 -5.15
N ASP A 69 -10.29 -4.88 -3.95
CA ASP A 69 -11.62 -4.59 -3.37
C ASP A 69 -11.76 -3.13 -2.89
N GLY A 70 -10.69 -2.34 -3.00
CA GLY A 70 -10.67 -0.94 -2.61
C GLY A 70 -10.44 -0.71 -1.13
N THR A 71 -10.02 -1.73 -0.36
CA THR A 71 -9.64 -1.57 1.04
C THR A 71 -8.13 -1.31 1.19
N VAL A 72 -7.74 -0.62 2.26
CA VAL A 72 -6.34 -0.51 2.67
C VAL A 72 -6.09 -1.47 3.83
N ARG A 73 -5.22 -2.44 3.60
CA ARG A 73 -4.77 -3.40 4.62
C ARG A 73 -3.49 -2.85 5.25
N TYR A 74 -3.35 -3.03 6.55
CA TYR A 74 -2.23 -2.52 7.32
C TYR A 74 -1.53 -3.66 8.05
N PHE A 75 -0.21 -3.70 7.90
CA PHE A 75 0.66 -4.65 8.54
C PHE A 75 1.68 -3.85 9.33
N ASP A 76 1.59 -3.98 10.63
CA ASP A 76 2.43 -3.30 11.60
C ASP A 76 3.69 -4.15 11.81
N ARG A 77 4.85 -3.51 11.87
CA ARG A 77 6.10 -4.23 12.15
C ARG A 77 6.27 -4.35 13.66
N VAL A 78 6.14 -5.58 14.14
CA VAL A 78 6.16 -5.86 15.58
C VAL A 78 7.51 -6.41 15.98
N SER A 79 8.38 -5.54 16.48
CA SER A 79 9.73 -5.90 16.97
C SER A 79 9.76 -7.07 17.98
N ALA A 80 8.68 -7.27 18.76
CA ALA A 80 8.55 -8.38 19.71
C ALA A 80 8.46 -9.77 19.06
N ALA A 81 8.06 -9.86 17.78
CA ALA A 81 7.99 -11.10 17.02
C ALA A 81 9.24 -11.37 16.17
N GLY A 82 10.24 -10.48 16.22
CA GLY A 82 11.48 -10.53 15.45
C GLY A 82 11.69 -9.23 14.66
N PRO A 83 12.92 -8.96 14.18
CA PRO A 83 13.25 -7.70 13.49
C PRO A 83 12.49 -7.49 12.18
N ASP A 84 11.97 -8.56 11.59
CA ASP A 84 11.32 -8.57 10.26
C ASP A 84 9.87 -9.05 10.28
N ALA A 85 9.25 -9.13 11.46
CA ALA A 85 7.91 -9.67 11.60
C ALA A 85 6.84 -8.59 11.33
N LEU A 86 6.02 -8.83 10.31
CA LEU A 86 4.82 -8.04 10.02
C LEU A 86 3.57 -8.75 10.56
N GLU A 87 2.76 -8.02 11.33
CA GLU A 87 1.48 -8.49 11.84
C GLU A 87 0.34 -7.73 11.17
N GLU A 88 -0.59 -8.43 10.52
CA GLU A 88 -1.77 -7.76 9.97
C GLU A 88 -2.67 -7.25 11.10
N ARG A 89 -2.90 -5.94 11.12
CA ARG A 89 -3.90 -5.33 11.99
C ARG A 89 -5.25 -5.34 11.29
N VAL A 90 -6.27 -5.85 11.98
CA VAL A 90 -7.62 -6.04 11.41
C VAL A 90 -8.69 -5.39 12.28
N GLY A 91 -9.63 -4.68 11.65
CA GLY A 91 -10.79 -4.08 12.32
C GLY A 91 -10.58 -2.65 12.80
N ALA A 92 -11.68 -1.99 13.18
CA ALA A 92 -11.77 -0.55 13.49
C ALA A 92 -10.88 -0.04 14.63
N GLY A 93 -10.34 -0.93 15.46
CA GLY A 93 -9.48 -0.57 16.60
C GLY A 93 -8.01 -0.93 16.41
N ALA A 94 -7.65 -1.59 15.30
CA ALA A 94 -6.30 -2.05 15.04
C ALA A 94 -5.79 -1.56 13.68
N ASN A 95 -6.62 -1.61 12.63
CA ASN A 95 -6.27 -1.03 11.34
C ASN A 95 -6.65 0.46 11.30
N PRO A 96 -5.69 1.39 11.20
CA PRO A 96 -5.96 2.83 11.16
C PRO A 96 -6.73 3.27 9.91
N PHE A 97 -6.70 2.46 8.85
CA PHE A 97 -7.44 2.70 7.61
C PHE A 97 -8.78 1.95 7.55
N PHE A 98 -9.22 1.34 8.66
CA PHE A 98 -10.47 0.60 8.66
C PHE A 98 -11.66 1.48 8.27
N GLY A 99 -12.46 1.00 7.33
CA GLY A 99 -13.60 1.74 6.81
C GLY A 99 -13.26 2.79 5.74
N ILE A 100 -11.97 3.06 5.51
CA ILE A 100 -11.52 3.76 4.31
C ILE A 100 -11.61 2.78 3.16
N THR A 101 -12.64 2.95 2.33
CA THR A 101 -12.84 2.13 1.14
C THR A 101 -13.04 2.98 -0.11
N PHE A 102 -12.69 2.41 -1.25
CA PHE A 102 -13.08 2.91 -2.55
C PHE A 102 -14.31 2.14 -3.05
N ALA A 103 -15.35 2.87 -3.43
CA ALA A 103 -16.44 2.29 -4.21
C ALA A 103 -15.97 2.22 -5.68
N TRP A 104 -15.35 1.10 -6.05
CA TRP A 104 -15.23 0.72 -7.46
C TRP A 104 -16.62 0.30 -7.93
N ASP A 105 -17.12 0.86 -9.03
CA ASP A 105 -18.12 0.12 -9.79
C ASP A 105 -17.42 -1.16 -10.29
N ALA A 106 -17.80 -2.30 -9.72
CA ALA A 106 -17.15 -3.60 -9.87
C ALA A 106 -17.13 -4.16 -11.31
N GLN A 107 -17.49 -3.38 -12.32
CA GLN A 107 -17.46 -3.79 -13.72
C GLN A 107 -16.05 -4.04 -14.29
N TYR A 108 -14.97 -3.54 -13.68
CA TYR A 108 -13.66 -3.43 -14.38
C TYR A 108 -12.59 -4.50 -14.08
N VAL A 109 -12.87 -5.53 -13.27
CA VAL A 109 -12.04 -6.77 -13.25
C VAL A 109 -12.57 -7.82 -14.25
N ARG A 110 -13.72 -7.57 -14.89
CA ARG A 110 -14.35 -8.50 -15.84
C ARG A 110 -14.84 -7.87 -17.14
N THR A 111 -14.10 -6.95 -17.75
CA THR A 111 -14.41 -6.47 -19.11
C THR A 111 -13.44 -7.05 -20.14
N ARG A 112 -13.52 -8.37 -20.36
CA ARG A 112 -13.01 -9.01 -21.60
C ARG A 112 -13.87 -8.68 -22.84
N ALA A 113 -14.88 -7.82 -22.73
CA ALA A 113 -15.95 -7.68 -23.71
C ALA A 113 -15.97 -6.36 -24.51
N SER A 114 -15.10 -5.39 -24.24
CA SER A 114 -15.03 -4.18 -25.07
C SER A 114 -13.58 -3.76 -25.22
N GLY A 115 -13.08 -3.71 -26.46
CA GLY A 115 -11.68 -3.52 -26.83
C GLY A 115 -11.09 -2.14 -26.52
N SER A 116 -11.35 -1.59 -25.34
CA SER A 116 -10.79 -0.35 -24.81
C SER A 116 -10.22 -0.63 -23.43
N VAL A 117 -8.94 -1.03 -23.39
CA VAL A 117 -8.24 -1.37 -22.13
C VAL A 117 -7.38 -0.18 -21.73
N GLY A 118 -7.95 0.72 -20.93
CA GLY A 118 -7.20 1.65 -20.10
C GLY A 118 -7.66 1.45 -18.67
N THR A 119 -6.89 0.72 -17.85
CA THR A 119 -7.14 0.62 -16.42
C THR A 119 -6.49 1.82 -15.75
N VAL A 120 -7.28 2.69 -15.12
CA VAL A 120 -6.74 3.72 -14.22
C VAL A 120 -6.82 3.13 -12.82
N LEU A 121 -5.66 2.94 -12.19
CA LEU A 121 -5.55 2.41 -10.85
C LEU A 121 -5.64 3.55 -9.83
N PRO A 122 -6.18 3.29 -8.63
CA PRO A 122 -6.12 4.26 -7.53
C PRO A 122 -4.69 4.47 -7.07
N GLY A 123 -4.46 5.60 -6.42
CA GLY A 123 -3.23 5.89 -5.70
C GLY A 123 -3.50 6.11 -4.22
N VAL A 124 -2.55 5.69 -3.39
CA VAL A 124 -2.42 6.10 -1.99
C VAL A 124 -1.08 6.80 -1.84
N ALA A 125 -1.05 7.88 -1.08
CA ALA A 125 0.17 8.57 -0.68
C ALA A 125 0.08 8.91 0.82
N PHE A 126 1.22 8.80 1.48
CA PHE A 126 1.40 9.16 2.88
C PHE A 126 2.29 10.40 2.95
N VAL A 127 1.86 11.45 3.63
CA VAL A 127 2.56 12.73 3.65
C VAL A 127 2.18 13.55 4.89
N ASP A 128 3.15 14.16 5.56
CA ASP A 128 2.93 15.19 6.58
C ASP A 128 2.53 16.50 5.87
N TRP A 129 1.23 16.64 5.56
CA TRP A 129 0.74 17.72 4.70
C TRP A 129 0.66 19.04 5.45
N ASP A 130 0.25 18.99 6.72
CA ASP A 130 0.02 20.17 7.54
C ASP A 130 1.22 20.56 8.43
N ARG A 131 2.24 19.70 8.50
CA ARG A 131 3.50 19.87 9.25
C ARG A 131 3.35 19.74 10.76
N ASP A 132 2.41 18.94 11.22
CA ASP A 132 2.27 18.64 12.64
C ASP A 132 3.17 17.46 13.11
N GLY A 133 3.82 16.79 12.15
CA GLY A 133 4.77 15.71 12.39
C GLY A 133 4.12 14.34 12.54
N ASP A 134 2.88 14.17 12.10
CA ASP A 134 2.29 12.89 11.76
C ASP A 134 2.06 12.77 10.24
N LEU A 135 1.67 11.58 9.77
CA LEU A 135 1.53 11.30 8.33
C LEU A 135 0.06 11.22 7.95
N ASP A 136 -0.36 12.06 7.02
CA ASP A 136 -1.69 12.05 6.45
C ASP A 136 -1.82 11.09 5.28
N VAL A 137 -3.07 10.74 4.95
CA VAL A 137 -3.38 9.91 3.78
C VAL A 137 -4.05 10.72 2.69
N VAL A 138 -3.45 10.72 1.51
CA VAL A 138 -4.05 11.23 0.28
C VAL A 138 -4.43 10.07 -0.63
N LEU A 139 -5.71 10.00 -0.99
CA LEU A 139 -6.26 8.96 -1.85
C LEU A 139 -6.73 9.53 -3.17
N GLY A 140 -6.20 9.00 -4.27
CA GLY A 140 -6.65 9.29 -5.62
C GLY A 140 -7.55 8.19 -6.17
N ALA A 141 -8.80 8.50 -6.48
CA ALA A 141 -9.76 7.58 -7.04
C ALA A 141 -10.17 8.01 -8.46
N PRO A 142 -9.75 7.31 -9.52
CA PRO A 142 -10.24 7.59 -10.86
C PRO A 142 -11.71 7.16 -10.98
N ALA A 143 -12.49 7.96 -11.70
CA ALA A 143 -13.85 7.68 -12.12
C ALA A 143 -13.89 7.70 -13.65
N LEU A 144 -14.17 6.54 -14.26
CA LEU A 144 -14.39 6.48 -15.70
C LEU A 144 -15.71 7.18 -16.02
N GLY A 145 -15.65 8.26 -16.78
CA GLY A 145 -16.80 8.75 -17.51
C GLY A 145 -17.14 7.72 -18.59
N GLY A 146 -18.43 7.40 -18.75
CA GLY A 146 -18.88 6.46 -19.78
C GLY A 146 -18.26 6.77 -21.15
N ALA A 147 -18.01 5.73 -21.94
CA ALA A 147 -17.42 5.85 -23.27
C ALA A 147 -18.19 6.91 -24.07
N GLY A 148 -17.54 8.03 -24.38
CA GLY A 148 -18.15 9.04 -25.25
C GLY A 148 -18.43 8.41 -26.61
N ALA A 149 -19.48 8.87 -27.30
CA ALA A 149 -19.91 8.36 -28.60
C ALA A 149 -18.83 8.36 -29.71
N ALA A 150 -17.64 8.90 -29.45
CA ALA A 150 -16.49 8.96 -30.34
C ALA A 150 -15.29 8.08 -29.93
N GLY A 151 -15.44 7.12 -29.01
CA GLY A 151 -14.38 6.15 -28.69
C GLY A 151 -13.23 6.69 -27.82
N GLY A 152 -13.38 7.86 -27.19
CA GLY A 152 -12.44 8.39 -26.21
C GLY A 152 -12.74 7.92 -24.78
N LEU A 153 -11.71 7.60 -24.01
CA LEU A 153 -11.80 7.33 -22.57
C LEU A 153 -11.93 8.68 -21.83
N ASN A 154 -13.10 8.98 -21.26
CA ASN A 154 -13.21 10.10 -20.34
C ASN A 154 -12.77 9.62 -18.95
N VAL A 155 -11.66 10.12 -18.43
CA VAL A 155 -11.23 9.85 -17.06
C VAL A 155 -11.48 11.10 -16.22
N SER A 156 -12.39 10.99 -15.26
CA SER A 156 -12.59 11.93 -14.16
C SER A 156 -12.08 11.28 -12.87
N GLY A 157 -12.20 11.92 -11.71
CA GLY A 157 -11.78 11.30 -10.44
C GLY A 157 -12.03 12.19 -9.24
N SER A 158 -11.79 11.64 -8.05
CA SER A 158 -11.84 12.36 -6.79
C SER A 158 -10.53 12.18 -6.04
N LEU A 159 -10.13 13.22 -5.31
CA LEU A 159 -9.11 13.15 -4.27
C LEU A 159 -9.81 13.20 -2.92
N ARG A 160 -9.41 12.33 -2.00
CA ARG A 160 -9.87 12.34 -0.60
C ARG A 160 -8.65 12.46 0.30
N TYR A 161 -8.72 13.36 1.27
CA TYR A 161 -7.70 13.60 2.27
C TYR A 161 -8.19 13.10 3.63
N PHE A 162 -7.31 12.45 4.38
CA PHE A 162 -7.57 11.99 5.73
C PHE A 162 -6.42 12.44 6.62
N GLU A 163 -6.77 13.29 7.58
CA GLU A 163 -5.90 13.74 8.65
C GLU A 163 -5.59 12.59 9.61
N GLN A 164 -4.32 12.37 9.93
CA GLN A 164 -3.99 11.56 11.10
C GLN A 164 -4.21 12.42 12.35
N VAL A 165 -4.96 11.88 13.33
CA VAL A 165 -5.26 12.63 14.55
C VAL A 165 -4.70 11.85 15.72
N ARG A 166 -3.48 12.20 16.16
CA ARG A 166 -2.93 11.64 17.39
C ARG A 166 -3.82 12.07 18.56
N ARG A 167 -4.37 11.09 19.30
CA ARG A 167 -4.94 11.39 20.61
C ARG A 167 -3.79 11.89 21.48
N ALA A 168 -3.91 13.11 22.00
CA ALA A 168 -2.99 13.60 23.02
C ALA A 168 -2.92 12.55 24.13
N HIS A 169 -1.73 11.98 24.36
CA HIS A 169 -1.47 11.17 25.53
C HIS A 169 -1.85 12.02 26.74
N SER A 170 -2.93 11.64 27.43
CA SER A 170 -3.24 12.22 28.73
C SER A 170 -2.10 11.83 29.65
N VAL A 171 -1.18 12.77 29.89
CA VAL A 171 -0.19 12.64 30.97
C VAL A 171 -0.99 12.68 32.27
N GLY A 172 -1.19 11.50 32.85
CA GLY A 172 -1.76 11.30 34.19
C GLY A 172 -0.66 11.12 35.22
#